data_AF-A0ABD6IEG7-F1
#
_entry.id   AF-A0ABD6IEG7-F1
#
_cell.length_a   1.000
_cell.length_b   1.000
_cell.length_c   1.000
_cell.angle_alpha   90.00
_cell.angle_beta   90.00
_cell.angle_gamma   90.00
#
_symmetry.space_group_name_H-M   'P 1'
#
loop_
_entity.id
_entity.type
_entity.pdbx_description
1 polymer ?
#
loop_
_entity_poly.entity_id
_entity_poly.type
_entity_poly.pdbx_seq_one_letter_code
_entity_poly.pdbx_strand_id
1 'polypeptide(L)'
;MKYSLEFKLECVKKYKKGIEIKKPDFANTSQKNFLNQVNFWEKIYDKLGVEGLKKKPRNKKWTIDQRLNIVKRFLAGEPIVKISLENNLNPSQISFWAKKYLESGISGLKLNKGRPIMKSKINNNKSTKVSNNSDSQDQSNSSLSVYEELKLLREENKLLKKENEVLKKWKALVEIFDSSQPRQEKIKKIYNKVKADKNLRLTQVLKEFSIPISTFYYELKKEDFDKKNEEIISQMKLIFVENKVRYGKRRIKAELNNRDYKIGLKKVRRLMEKFNLKAICPRKKYKSYKGTVGKIADNILNRNFVATQPNQKWTTDVTEFSGPFGKAYLSP
;
A
#
# COMPACT_ATOMS: atom_id res chain seq x y z
N MET A 1 -6.46 -14.87 -20.89
CA MET A 1 -6.71 -13.49 -21.40
C MET A 1 -8.21 -13.35 -21.56
N LYS A 2 -8.80 -12.17 -21.36
CA LYS A 2 -10.27 -12.09 -21.26
C LYS A 2 -10.99 -12.12 -22.61
N TYR A 3 -10.42 -11.60 -23.71
CA TYR A 3 -11.07 -11.53 -25.03
C TYR A 3 -10.10 -11.85 -26.18
N SER A 4 -10.53 -12.64 -27.16
CA SER A 4 -9.78 -12.95 -28.39
C SER A 4 -9.78 -11.76 -29.36
N LEU A 5 -8.88 -11.77 -30.35
CA LEU A 5 -8.81 -10.70 -31.37
C LEU A 5 -10.06 -10.69 -32.24
N GLU A 6 -10.53 -11.86 -32.66
CA GLU A 6 -11.76 -12.05 -33.42
C GLU A 6 -12.97 -11.46 -32.69
N PHE A 7 -13.10 -11.75 -31.39
CA PHE A 7 -14.17 -11.22 -30.56
C PHE A 7 -14.15 -9.68 -30.48
N LYS A 8 -12.97 -9.08 -30.36
CA LYS A 8 -12.86 -7.61 -30.36
C LYS A 8 -13.28 -7.00 -31.70
N LEU A 9 -12.85 -7.61 -32.82
CA LEU A 9 -13.23 -7.15 -34.16
C LEU A 9 -14.74 -7.25 -34.37
N GLU A 10 -15.35 -8.36 -33.92
CA GLU A 10 -16.80 -8.54 -33.98
C GLU A 10 -17.54 -7.47 -33.16
N CYS A 11 -17.07 -7.17 -31.94
CA CYS A 11 -17.64 -6.11 -31.11
C CYS A 11 -17.53 -4.73 -31.77
N VAL A 12 -16.37 -4.39 -32.36
CA VAL A 12 -16.19 -3.10 -33.05
C VAL A 12 -17.10 -3.01 -34.28
N LYS A 13 -17.22 -4.09 -35.07
CA LYS A 13 -18.15 -4.14 -36.21
C LYS A 13 -19.61 -3.97 -35.79
N LYS A 14 -20.05 -4.65 -34.72
CA LYS A 14 -21.42 -4.51 -34.18
C LYS A 14 -21.68 -3.10 -33.66
N TYR A 15 -20.70 -2.50 -32.98
CA TYR A 15 -20.78 -1.14 -32.46
C TYR A 15 -20.96 -0.11 -33.58
N LYS A 16 -20.17 -0.21 -34.66
CA LYS A 16 -20.30 0.67 -35.84
C LYS A 16 -21.64 0.52 -36.58
N LYS A 17 -22.25 -0.67 -36.53
CA LYS A 17 -23.57 -0.94 -37.10
C LYS A 17 -24.73 -0.54 -36.18
N GLY A 18 -24.45 -0.01 -34.98
CA GLY A 18 -25.48 0.34 -33.99
C GLY A 18 -26.20 -0.87 -33.38
N ILE A 19 -25.65 -2.08 -33.52
CA ILE A 19 -26.26 -3.31 -32.99
C ILE A 19 -25.98 -3.40 -31.49
N GLU A 20 -26.99 -3.81 -30.71
CA GLU A 20 -26.85 -3.98 -29.26
C GLU A 20 -25.81 -5.05 -28.91
N ILE A 21 -24.87 -4.71 -28.02
CA ILE A 21 -23.77 -5.60 -27.61
C ILE A 21 -23.97 -6.01 -26.15
N LYS A 22 -24.28 -7.28 -25.91
CA LYS A 22 -24.39 -7.83 -24.56
C LYS A 22 -23.02 -8.23 -24.01
N LYS A 23 -22.82 -8.07 -22.70
CA LYS A 23 -21.61 -8.56 -22.03
C LYS A 23 -21.52 -10.09 -22.16
N PRO A 24 -20.32 -10.65 -22.36
CA PRO A 24 -20.15 -12.09 -22.32
C PRO A 24 -20.22 -12.63 -20.88
N ASP A 25 -20.69 -13.88 -20.73
CA ASP A 25 -20.98 -14.48 -19.41
C ASP A 25 -19.75 -14.65 -18.52
N PHE A 26 -18.58 -14.87 -19.12
CA PHE A 26 -17.31 -14.98 -18.39
C PHE A 26 -16.77 -13.63 -17.88
N ALA A 27 -17.43 -12.51 -18.19
CA ALA A 27 -16.98 -11.19 -17.75
C ALA A 27 -17.58 -10.76 -16.41
N ASN A 28 -16.74 -10.75 -15.36
CA ASN A 28 -17.07 -10.18 -14.03
C ASN A 28 -17.15 -8.64 -14.00
N THR A 29 -17.62 -8.00 -15.08
CA THR A 29 -17.65 -6.54 -15.25
C THR A 29 -19.08 -6.11 -15.59
N SER A 30 -19.52 -4.95 -15.11
CA SER A 30 -20.86 -4.43 -15.42
C SER A 30 -21.03 -4.17 -16.93
N GLN A 31 -22.27 -4.26 -17.42
CA GLN A 31 -22.62 -4.00 -18.82
C GLN A 31 -22.10 -2.63 -19.30
N LYS A 32 -22.28 -1.59 -18.48
CA LYS A 32 -21.79 -0.23 -18.76
C LYS A 32 -20.27 -0.18 -18.95
N ASN A 33 -19.51 -0.85 -18.09
CA ASN A 33 -18.05 -0.87 -18.17
C ASN A 33 -17.54 -1.69 -19.36
N PHE A 34 -18.27 -2.74 -19.75
CA PHE A 34 -17.97 -3.49 -20.97
C PHE A 34 -18.22 -2.66 -22.24
N LEU A 35 -19.33 -1.93 -22.33
CA LEU A 35 -19.60 -1.03 -23.46
C LEU A 35 -18.55 0.09 -23.58
N ASN A 36 -18.11 0.66 -22.44
CA ASN A 36 -16.98 1.61 -22.44
C ASN A 36 -15.69 1.00 -23.00
N GLN A 37 -15.45 -0.29 -22.74
CA GLN A 37 -14.30 -1.02 -23.26
C GLN A 37 -14.42 -1.28 -24.77
N VAL A 38 -15.63 -1.53 -25.28
CA VAL A 38 -15.89 -1.66 -26.74
C VAL A 38 -15.70 -0.33 -27.46
N ASN A 39 -16.23 0.78 -26.91
CA ASN A 39 -15.99 2.14 -27.43
C ASN A 39 -14.49 2.45 -27.49
N PHE A 40 -13.73 2.05 -26.46
CA PHE A 40 -12.27 2.21 -26.48
C PHE A 40 -11.58 1.36 -27.56
N TRP A 41 -12.06 0.15 -27.85
CA TRP A 41 -11.54 -0.67 -28.95
C TRP A 41 -11.83 -0.05 -30.32
N GLU A 42 -13.00 0.56 -30.49
CA GLU A 42 -13.37 1.24 -31.74
C GLU A 42 -12.46 2.45 -32.00
N LYS A 43 -12.22 3.30 -31.00
CA LYS A 43 -11.26 4.41 -31.10
C LYS A 43 -9.83 3.99 -31.43
N ILE A 44 -9.43 2.80 -30.97
CA ILE A 44 -8.13 2.22 -31.31
C ILE A 44 -8.13 1.74 -32.77
N TYR A 45 -9.21 1.07 -33.18
CA TYR A 45 -9.38 0.56 -34.53
C TYR A 45 -9.36 1.69 -35.57
N ASP A 46 -10.00 2.83 -35.29
CA ASP A 46 -10.01 3.98 -36.20
C ASP A 46 -8.63 4.62 -36.39
N LYS A 47 -7.76 4.54 -35.37
CA LYS A 47 -6.41 5.14 -35.43
C LYS A 47 -5.33 4.21 -35.95
N LEU A 48 -5.41 2.91 -35.63
CA LEU A 48 -4.33 1.94 -35.83
C LEU A 48 -4.78 0.70 -36.61
N GLY A 49 -6.04 0.64 -37.03
CA GLY A 49 -6.63 -0.51 -37.71
C GLY A 49 -6.61 -1.78 -36.85
N VAL A 50 -6.53 -2.93 -37.53
CA VAL A 50 -6.53 -4.27 -36.90
C VAL A 50 -5.31 -4.48 -35.98
N GLU A 51 -4.17 -3.88 -36.31
CA GLU A 51 -2.93 -3.99 -35.51
C GLU A 51 -3.12 -3.42 -34.10
N GLY A 52 -3.88 -2.34 -33.94
CA GLY A 52 -4.17 -1.75 -32.64
C GLY A 52 -4.95 -2.66 -31.68
N LEU A 53 -5.73 -3.61 -32.22
CA LEU A 53 -6.51 -4.57 -31.43
C LEU A 53 -5.71 -5.82 -31.02
N LYS A 54 -4.53 -6.04 -31.64
CA LYS A 54 -3.64 -7.16 -31.34
C LYS A 54 -3.13 -7.11 -29.91
N LYS A 55 -2.76 -8.31 -29.44
CA LYS A 55 -2.19 -8.50 -28.11
C LYS A 55 -0.89 -7.72 -27.99
N LYS A 56 -0.82 -6.82 -27.01
CA LYS A 56 0.44 -6.18 -26.62
C LYS A 56 1.43 -7.26 -26.14
N PRO A 57 2.69 -7.27 -26.62
CA PRO A 57 3.69 -8.19 -26.13
C PRO A 57 3.91 -7.94 -24.63
N ARG A 58 3.73 -8.99 -23.82
CA ARG A 58 4.07 -8.91 -22.41
C ARG A 58 5.59 -8.98 -22.30
N ASN A 59 6.17 -8.08 -21.49
CA ASN A 59 7.60 -8.08 -21.12
C ASN A 59 8.62 -7.62 -22.17
N LYS A 60 8.25 -6.72 -23.12
CA LYS A 60 9.26 -6.02 -23.95
C LYS A 60 10.33 -5.38 -23.06
N LYS A 61 11.60 -5.68 -23.31
CA LYS A 61 12.75 -5.04 -22.65
C LYS A 61 13.07 -3.75 -23.41
N TRP A 62 13.10 -2.63 -22.69
CA TRP A 62 13.44 -1.32 -23.22
C TRP A 62 14.88 -0.99 -22.84
N THR A 63 15.71 -0.66 -23.82
CA THR A 63 17.08 -0.17 -23.60
C THR A 63 17.05 1.25 -23.02
N ILE A 64 18.18 1.70 -22.47
CA ILE A 64 18.29 3.03 -21.86
C ILE A 64 18.06 4.11 -22.94
N ASP A 65 18.64 3.94 -24.13
CA ASP A 65 18.53 4.92 -25.22
C ASP A 65 17.10 5.04 -25.75
N GLN A 66 16.38 3.91 -25.84
CA GLN A 66 14.97 3.94 -26.22
C GLN A 66 14.11 4.69 -25.19
N ARG A 67 14.38 4.51 -23.88
CA ARG A 67 13.70 5.28 -22.83
C ARG A 67 14.04 6.76 -22.90
N LEU A 68 15.30 7.07 -23.14
CA LEU A 68 15.78 8.45 -23.24
C LEU A 68 15.11 9.16 -24.42
N ASN A 69 15.01 8.51 -25.58
CA ASN A 69 14.33 9.08 -26.75
C ASN A 69 12.85 9.39 -26.46
N ILE A 70 12.14 8.46 -25.83
CA ILE A 70 10.73 8.64 -25.45
C ILE A 70 10.55 9.78 -24.45
N VAL A 71 11.45 9.91 -23.47
CA VAL A 71 11.42 11.01 -22.49
C VAL A 71 11.76 12.34 -23.15
N LYS A 72 12.73 12.39 -24.07
CA LYS A 72 13.07 13.60 -24.83
C LYS A 72 11.87 14.10 -25.64
N ARG A 73 11.18 13.20 -26.37
CA ARG A 73 9.96 13.54 -27.11
C ARG A 73 8.84 14.08 -26.21
N PHE A 74 8.67 13.48 -25.03
CA PHE A 74 7.68 13.95 -24.06
C PHE A 74 8.03 15.33 -23.48
N LEU A 75 9.30 15.58 -23.16
CA LEU A 75 9.78 16.88 -22.67
C LEU A 75 9.73 17.97 -23.75
N ALA A 76 9.85 17.59 -25.03
CA ALA A 76 9.65 18.48 -26.18
C ALA A 76 8.19 18.90 -26.40
N GLY A 77 7.25 18.42 -25.58
CA GLY A 77 5.84 18.83 -25.63
C GLY A 77 4.94 17.96 -26.52
N GLU A 78 5.44 16.83 -27.03
CA GLU A 78 4.59 15.92 -27.81
C GLU A 78 3.48 15.30 -26.94
N PRO A 79 2.26 15.14 -27.48
CA PRO A 79 1.13 14.62 -26.72
C PRO A 79 1.39 13.17 -26.27
N ILE A 80 1.28 12.92 -24.96
CA ILE A 80 1.58 11.63 -24.33
C ILE A 80 0.80 10.45 -24.94
N VAL A 81 -0.41 10.72 -25.43
CA VAL A 81 -1.27 9.73 -26.08
C VAL A 81 -0.66 9.26 -27.41
N LYS A 82 -0.07 10.17 -28.19
CA LYS A 82 0.61 9.84 -29.46
C LYS A 82 1.83 8.95 -29.21
N ILE A 83 2.71 9.36 -28.29
CA ILE A 83 3.91 8.62 -27.90
C ILE A 83 3.55 7.22 -27.36
N SER A 84 2.48 7.13 -26.55
CA SER A 84 1.95 5.88 -26.00
C SER A 84 1.47 4.91 -27.07
N LEU A 85 0.78 5.42 -28.10
CA LEU A 85 0.26 4.60 -29.19
C LEU A 85 1.40 4.08 -30.08
N GLU A 86 2.32 4.95 -30.51
CA GLU A 86 3.47 4.56 -31.35
C GLU A 86 4.38 3.54 -30.66
N ASN A 87 4.67 3.74 -29.37
CA ASN A 87 5.60 2.91 -28.62
C ASN A 87 4.93 1.74 -27.89
N ASN A 88 3.60 1.59 -28.00
CA ASN A 88 2.81 0.60 -27.27
C ASN A 88 3.00 0.63 -25.74
N LEU A 89 3.21 1.84 -25.19
CA LEU A 89 3.43 2.07 -23.76
C LEU A 89 2.16 2.54 -23.05
N ASN A 90 2.09 2.35 -21.73
CA ASN A 90 1.04 2.98 -20.93
C ASN A 90 1.42 4.46 -20.69
N PRO A 91 0.53 5.46 -20.87
CA PRO A 91 0.84 6.86 -20.62
C PRO A 91 1.45 7.12 -19.24
N SER A 92 0.98 6.39 -18.22
CA SER A 92 1.54 6.47 -16.86
C SER A 92 3.01 6.05 -16.76
N GLN A 93 3.47 5.12 -17.60
CA GLN A 93 4.87 4.70 -17.65
C GLN A 93 5.77 5.79 -18.24
N ILE A 94 5.28 6.52 -19.25
CA ILE A 94 6.01 7.63 -19.87
C ILE A 94 6.19 8.76 -18.86
N SER A 95 5.12 9.15 -18.17
CA SER A 95 5.15 10.15 -17.09
C SER A 95 6.10 9.73 -15.95
N PHE A 96 6.08 8.45 -15.56
CA PHE A 96 7.00 7.93 -14.55
C PHE A 96 8.47 7.99 -14.98
N TRP A 97 8.79 7.64 -16.23
CA TRP A 97 10.15 7.75 -16.76
C TRP A 97 10.63 9.20 -16.83
N ALA A 98 9.77 10.12 -17.29
CA ALA A 98 10.08 11.54 -17.34
C ALA A 98 10.37 12.10 -15.94
N LYS A 99 9.54 11.75 -14.94
CA LYS A 99 9.79 12.11 -13.54
C LYS A 99 11.12 11.57 -13.02
N LYS A 100 11.44 10.30 -13.28
CA LYS A 100 12.71 9.70 -12.86
C LYS A 100 13.94 10.32 -13.52
N TYR A 101 13.79 10.74 -14.79
CA TYR A 101 14.82 11.47 -15.50
C TYR A 101 15.05 12.86 -14.91
N LEU A 102 13.99 13.60 -14.56
CA LEU A 102 14.12 14.90 -13.89
C LEU A 102 14.73 14.79 -12.49
N GLU A 103 14.44 13.70 -11.75
CA GLU A 103 14.97 13.49 -10.39
C GLU A 103 16.44 13.05 -10.36
N SER A 104 16.92 12.29 -11.35
CA SER A 104 18.21 11.59 -11.26
C SER A 104 18.94 11.43 -12.60
N GLY A 105 18.55 12.18 -13.63
CA GLY A 105 19.14 12.13 -14.96
C GLY A 105 19.06 10.76 -15.61
N ILE A 106 20.08 10.44 -16.43
CA ILE A 106 20.19 9.15 -17.17
C ILE A 106 20.21 7.96 -16.20
N SER A 107 20.82 8.12 -15.02
CA SER A 107 20.86 7.09 -13.96
C SER A 107 19.46 6.69 -13.48
N GLY A 108 18.51 7.63 -13.45
CA GLY A 108 17.11 7.36 -13.09
C GLY A 108 16.35 6.47 -14.07
N LEU A 109 16.81 6.40 -15.33
CA LEU A 109 16.22 5.54 -16.36
C LEU A 109 16.71 4.08 -16.27
N LYS A 110 17.73 3.78 -15.45
CA LYS A 110 18.21 2.43 -15.14
C LYS A 110 17.32 1.75 -14.11
N LEU A 111 16.08 1.43 -14.51
CA LEU A 111 15.11 0.73 -13.65
C LEU A 111 15.50 -0.74 -13.49
N ASN A 112 15.92 -1.12 -12.28
CA ASN A 112 16.10 -2.52 -11.89
C ASN A 112 14.73 -3.20 -11.78
N LYS A 113 14.48 -4.26 -12.58
CA LYS A 113 13.25 -5.06 -12.46
C LYS A 113 13.37 -6.04 -11.29
N GLY A 114 12.42 -6.03 -10.36
CA GLY A 114 12.32 -7.01 -9.29
C GLY A 114 11.76 -6.43 -7.99
N ARG A 115 11.41 -7.32 -7.05
CA ARG A 115 11.15 -6.93 -5.66
C ARG A 115 12.46 -6.35 -5.09
N PRO A 116 12.44 -5.20 -4.38
CA PRO A 116 13.65 -4.73 -3.73
C PRO A 116 14.18 -5.83 -2.82
N ILE A 117 15.45 -6.17 -2.96
CA ILE A 117 16.14 -7.08 -2.05
C ILE A 117 15.98 -6.47 -0.66
N MET A 118 15.44 -7.25 0.29
CA MET A 118 15.38 -6.84 1.68
C MET A 118 16.80 -6.47 2.09
N LYS A 119 17.02 -5.20 2.48
CA LYS A 119 18.29 -4.76 3.02
C LYS A 119 18.54 -5.53 4.31
N SER A 120 19.31 -6.61 4.26
CA SER A 120 20.05 -7.04 5.43
C SER A 120 20.93 -5.87 5.86
N LYS A 121 21.03 -5.62 7.17
CA LYS A 121 21.97 -4.65 7.71
C LYS A 121 23.37 -5.04 7.21
N ILE A 122 23.85 -4.34 6.18
CA ILE A 122 25.25 -4.44 5.77
C ILE A 122 26.00 -3.46 6.67
N ASN A 123 26.82 -4.02 7.55
CA ASN A 123 27.85 -3.29 8.25
C ASN A 123 28.75 -2.60 7.21
N ASN A 124 28.80 -1.27 7.25
CA ASN A 124 29.78 -0.50 6.51
C ASN A 124 31.16 -0.85 7.07
N ASN A 125 31.87 -1.73 6.38
CA ASN A 125 33.33 -1.86 6.47
C ASN A 125 33.80 -2.49 5.16
N LYS A 126 34.14 -1.65 4.18
CA LYS A 126 35.17 -1.92 3.18
C LYS A 126 35.43 -0.62 2.41
N SER A 127 36.59 -0.04 2.69
CA SER A 127 37.27 0.87 1.79
C SER A 127 37.52 0.12 0.47
N THR A 128 37.08 0.71 -0.64
CA THR A 128 37.45 0.24 -1.96
C THR A 128 38.34 1.31 -2.58
N LYS A 129 39.57 0.88 -2.85
CA LYS A 129 40.64 1.60 -3.54
C LYS A 129 40.11 2.24 -4.82
N VAL A 130 40.41 3.53 -4.99
CA VAL A 130 40.29 4.22 -6.27
C VAL A 130 41.42 3.71 -7.16
N SER A 131 41.04 3.07 -8.27
CA SER A 131 41.94 2.77 -9.37
C SER A 131 42.14 4.04 -10.18
N ASN A 132 43.38 4.52 -10.21
CA ASN A 132 43.83 5.54 -11.15
C ASN A 132 43.83 4.93 -12.55
N ASN A 133 43.12 5.56 -13.50
CA ASN A 133 43.50 5.52 -14.90
C ASN A 133 43.70 6.96 -15.34
N SER A 134 44.96 7.28 -15.59
CA SER A 134 45.45 8.44 -16.32
C SER A 134 45.41 8.14 -17.81
N ASP A 135 44.81 9.04 -18.59
CA ASP A 135 45.16 9.40 -19.97
C ASP A 135 44.47 10.75 -20.23
N SER A 136 45.20 11.87 -20.13
CA SER A 136 45.90 12.57 -21.24
C SER A 136 44.89 13.19 -22.24
N GLN A 137 44.91 14.45 -22.64
CA GLN A 137 45.51 15.71 -22.21
C GLN A 137 44.48 16.80 -22.56
N ASP A 138 44.51 17.93 -21.86
CA ASP A 138 44.55 19.25 -22.49
C ASP A 138 44.70 20.31 -21.40
N GLN A 139 45.91 20.85 -21.30
CA GLN A 139 46.24 22.01 -20.49
C GLN A 139 46.22 23.25 -21.38
N SER A 140 45.35 24.20 -21.08
CA SER A 140 45.69 25.64 -21.12
C SER A 140 44.48 26.46 -20.70
N ASN A 141 44.40 26.81 -19.40
CA ASN A 141 44.36 28.21 -18.96
C ASN A 141 44.14 28.31 -17.44
N SER A 142 45.02 29.10 -16.82
CA SER A 142 44.93 29.66 -15.46
C SER A 142 45.29 28.74 -14.29
N SER A 143 46.59 28.63 -14.04
CA SER A 143 47.21 28.10 -12.81
C SER A 143 47.08 29.08 -11.63
N LEU A 144 45.86 29.59 -11.42
CA LEU A 144 45.38 30.32 -10.25
C LEU A 144 43.99 29.72 -9.93
N SER A 145 43.76 28.89 -8.94
CA SER A 145 44.61 28.08 -8.07
C SER A 145 43.70 26.91 -7.70
N VAL A 146 44.01 25.68 -8.12
CA VAL A 146 43.18 24.48 -7.82
C VAL A 146 42.89 24.39 -6.31
N TYR A 147 43.84 24.88 -5.49
CA TYR A 147 43.68 25.00 -4.05
C TYR A 147 42.64 26.04 -3.62
N GLU A 148 42.61 27.22 -4.24
CA GLU A 148 41.60 28.26 -4.00
C GLU A 148 40.22 27.78 -4.44
N GLU A 149 40.11 27.13 -5.61
CA GLU A 149 38.87 26.54 -6.08
C GLU A 149 38.36 25.46 -5.11
N LEU A 150 39.24 24.56 -4.63
CA LEU A 150 38.90 23.59 -3.60
C LEU A 150 38.47 24.22 -2.28
N LYS A 151 39.05 25.36 -1.90
CA LYS A 151 38.68 26.10 -0.69
C LYS A 151 37.28 26.71 -0.85
N LEU A 152 37.02 27.38 -1.97
CA LEU A 152 35.71 27.94 -2.31
C LEU A 152 34.63 26.86 -2.36
N LEU A 153 34.89 25.75 -3.04
CA LEU A 153 33.97 24.61 -3.11
C LEU A 153 33.72 23.98 -1.73
N ARG A 154 34.70 23.95 -0.83
CA ARG A 154 34.51 23.46 0.55
C ARG A 154 33.65 24.42 1.38
N GLU A 155 33.84 25.72 1.22
CA GLU A 155 33.04 26.76 1.86
C GLU A 155 31.58 26.71 1.36
N GLU A 156 31.38 26.62 0.04
CA GLU A 156 30.07 26.44 -0.58
C GLU A 156 29.39 25.16 -0.09
N ASN A 157 30.10 24.02 -0.09
CA ASN A 157 29.56 22.76 0.44
C ASN A 157 29.17 22.87 1.93
N LYS A 158 29.88 23.67 2.72
CA LYS A 158 29.54 23.92 4.12
C LYS A 158 28.27 24.75 4.24
N LEU A 159 28.08 25.76 3.39
CA LEU A 159 26.84 26.55 3.31
C LEU A 159 25.67 25.68 2.85
N LEU A 160 25.82 24.96 1.74
CA LEU A 160 24.81 24.04 1.21
C LEU A 160 24.40 22.96 2.22
N LYS A 161 25.35 22.46 3.03
CA LYS A 161 25.02 21.52 4.12
C LYS A 161 24.14 22.16 5.19
N LYS A 162 24.46 23.40 5.60
CA LYS A 162 23.64 24.15 6.57
C LYS A 162 22.24 24.44 6.01
N GLU A 163 22.13 24.84 4.76
CA GLU A 163 20.84 25.08 4.10
C GLU A 163 20.01 23.78 4.01
N ASN A 164 20.64 22.67 3.62
CA ASN A 164 19.99 21.37 3.57
C ASN A 164 19.51 20.90 4.95
N GLU A 165 20.22 21.21 6.03
CA GLU A 165 19.75 20.93 7.39
C GLU A 165 18.47 21.71 7.71
N VAL A 166 18.42 23.00 7.36
CA VAL A 166 17.21 23.83 7.54
C VAL A 166 16.04 23.27 6.72
N LEU A 167 16.27 22.91 5.45
CA LEU A 167 15.24 22.31 4.59
C LEU A 167 14.74 20.97 5.12
N LYS A 168 15.62 20.11 5.63
CA LYS A 168 15.22 18.84 6.26
C LYS A 168 14.33 19.07 7.49
N LYS A 169 14.63 20.09 8.30
CA LYS A 169 13.80 20.47 9.47
C LYS A 169 12.41 20.95 9.03
N TRP A 170 12.35 21.84 8.04
CA TRP A 170 11.08 22.31 7.47
C TRP A 170 10.26 21.19 6.87
N LYS A 171 10.89 20.31 6.07
CA LYS A 171 10.23 19.13 5.52
C LYS A 171 9.62 18.27 6.62
N ALA A 172 10.34 18.06 7.72
CA ALA A 172 9.84 17.28 8.84
C ALA A 172 8.69 17.97 9.61
N LEU A 173 8.55 19.30 9.54
CA LEU A 173 7.39 20.02 10.07
C LEU A 173 6.18 19.88 9.13
N VAL A 174 6.39 19.99 7.82
CA VAL A 174 5.36 19.77 6.80
C VAL A 174 4.78 18.36 6.88
N GLU A 175 5.63 17.34 7.02
CA GLU A 175 5.18 15.95 7.21
C GLU A 175 4.30 15.76 8.47
N ILE A 176 4.55 16.52 9.55
CA ILE A 176 3.70 16.50 10.73
C ILE A 176 2.37 17.19 10.43
N PHE A 177 2.40 18.34 9.77
CA PHE A 177 1.22 19.12 9.44
C PHE A 177 0.27 18.35 8.52
N ASP A 178 0.82 17.66 7.51
CA ASP A 178 0.06 16.87 6.54
C ASP A 178 -0.40 15.49 7.06
N SER A 179 0.12 15.05 8.21
CA SER A 179 -0.25 13.75 8.78
C SER A 179 -1.76 13.64 9.07
N SER A 180 -2.33 12.44 9.04
CA SER A 180 -3.77 12.24 9.38
C SER A 180 -4.06 12.27 10.89
N GLN A 181 -3.15 12.79 11.70
CA GLN A 181 -3.30 12.87 13.16
C GLN A 181 -4.31 13.93 13.58
N PRO A 182 -4.88 13.85 14.80
CA PRO A 182 -5.72 14.92 15.32
C PRO A 182 -4.92 16.22 15.42
N ARG A 183 -5.60 17.36 15.18
CA ARG A 183 -5.01 18.70 15.16
C ARG A 183 -4.13 18.98 16.40
N GLN A 184 -4.60 18.54 17.55
CA GLN A 184 -3.91 18.70 18.83
C GLN A 184 -2.54 17.99 18.88
N GLU A 185 -2.46 16.75 18.39
CA GLU A 185 -1.19 16.01 18.36
C GLU A 185 -0.19 16.64 17.40
N LYS A 186 -0.65 17.14 16.25
CA LYS A 186 0.19 17.88 15.30
C LYS A 186 0.82 19.09 15.97
N ILE A 187 -0.01 19.90 16.64
CA ILE A 187 0.41 21.12 17.33
C ILE A 187 1.42 20.81 18.44
N LYS A 188 1.19 19.76 19.24
CA LYS A 188 2.15 19.32 20.28
C LYS A 188 3.49 18.87 19.69
N LYS A 189 3.48 18.15 18.57
CA LYS A 189 4.71 17.72 17.88
C LYS A 189 5.48 18.90 17.27
N ILE A 190 4.77 19.85 16.66
CA ILE A 190 5.36 21.10 16.15
C ILE A 190 6.01 21.86 17.30
N TYR A 191 5.31 22.05 18.41
CA TYR A 191 5.85 22.71 19.61
C TYR A 191 7.13 22.05 20.11
N ASN A 192 7.14 20.72 20.26
CA ASN A 192 8.31 19.99 20.74
C ASN A 192 9.52 20.12 19.80
N LYS A 193 9.30 20.09 18.47
CA LYS A 193 10.38 20.32 17.50
C LYS A 193 10.93 21.74 17.56
N VAL A 194 10.04 22.73 17.56
CA VAL A 194 10.44 24.15 17.65
C VAL A 194 11.15 24.43 18.96
N LYS A 195 10.74 23.80 20.07
CA LYS A 195 11.41 23.92 21.38
C LYS A 195 12.81 23.29 21.39
N ALA A 196 13.00 22.19 20.65
CA ALA A 196 14.30 21.53 20.55
C ALA A 196 15.29 22.30 19.66
N ASP A 197 14.79 22.98 18.63
CA ASP A 197 15.60 23.72 17.67
C ASP A 197 15.64 25.22 18.00
N LYS A 198 16.75 25.68 18.61
CA LYS A 198 16.98 27.12 18.92
C LYS A 198 16.93 28.04 17.68
N ASN A 199 17.13 27.49 16.48
CA ASN A 199 17.17 28.24 15.23
C ASN A 199 15.77 28.49 14.63
N LEU A 200 14.72 27.83 15.14
CA LEU A 200 13.35 27.98 14.62
C LEU A 200 12.55 28.91 15.54
N ARG A 201 12.07 30.03 14.99
CA ARG A 201 11.14 30.91 15.71
C ARG A 201 9.71 30.40 15.55
N LEU A 202 9.03 30.18 16.67
CA LEU A 202 7.65 29.68 16.68
C LEU A 202 6.70 30.56 15.86
N THR A 203 6.84 31.89 15.96
CA THR A 203 6.03 32.85 15.21
C THR A 203 6.16 32.69 13.70
N GLN A 204 7.38 32.46 13.20
CA GLN A 204 7.65 32.22 11.80
C GLN A 204 7.03 30.90 11.33
N VAL A 205 7.21 29.84 12.11
CA VAL A 205 6.62 28.52 11.81
C VAL A 205 5.09 28.60 11.74
N LEU A 206 4.44 29.25 12.70
CA LEU A 206 2.98 29.39 12.72
C LEU A 206 2.45 30.21 11.54
N LYS A 207 3.19 31.25 11.13
CA LYS A 207 2.84 32.08 9.97
C LYS A 207 2.86 31.25 8.68
N GLU A 208 3.90 30.45 8.46
CA GLU A 208 4.00 29.59 7.28
C GLU A 208 2.91 28.52 7.21
N PHE A 209 2.57 27.91 8.35
CA PHE A 209 1.48 26.92 8.40
C PHE A 209 0.08 27.53 8.48
N SER A 210 -0.05 28.86 8.41
CA SER A 210 -1.34 29.58 8.53
C SER A 210 -2.12 29.19 9.80
N ILE A 211 -1.43 29.00 10.93
CA ILE A 211 -2.04 28.66 12.22
C ILE A 211 -2.09 29.91 13.10
N PRO A 212 -3.28 30.40 13.51
CA PRO A 212 -3.38 31.51 14.44
C PRO A 212 -2.74 31.18 15.80
N ILE A 213 -2.02 32.14 16.38
CA ILE A 213 -1.32 31.98 17.68
C ILE A 213 -2.31 31.58 18.79
N SER A 214 -3.50 32.19 18.81
CA SER A 214 -4.57 31.86 19.76
C SER A 214 -4.99 30.40 19.65
N THR A 215 -5.16 29.89 18.42
CA THR A 215 -5.54 28.50 18.17
C THR A 215 -4.45 27.53 18.59
N PHE A 216 -3.19 27.90 18.33
CA PHE A 216 -2.04 27.11 18.76
C PHE A 216 -2.04 26.90 20.28
N TYR A 217 -2.13 27.98 21.06
CA TYR A 217 -2.13 27.87 22.53
C TYR A 217 -3.40 27.24 23.08
N TYR A 218 -4.55 27.45 22.44
CA TYR A 218 -5.80 26.78 22.80
C TYR A 218 -5.66 25.26 22.71
N GLU A 219 -5.18 24.73 21.58
CA GLU A 219 -4.98 23.29 21.40
C GLU A 219 -3.88 22.73 22.31
N LEU A 220 -2.86 23.53 22.64
CA LEU A 220 -1.78 23.14 23.54
C LEU A 220 -2.29 23.01 24.99
N LYS A 221 -3.16 23.91 25.44
CA LYS A 221 -3.79 23.88 26.78
C LYS A 221 -4.92 22.87 26.90
N LYS A 222 -5.51 22.43 25.78
CA LYS A 222 -6.64 21.51 25.78
C LYS A 222 -6.27 20.20 26.46
N GLU A 223 -7.02 19.79 27.47
CA GLU A 223 -6.82 18.50 28.10
C GLU A 223 -7.30 17.37 27.19
N ASP A 224 -6.66 16.19 27.30
CA ASP A 224 -7.17 15.02 26.60
C ASP A 224 -8.52 14.64 27.24
N PHE A 225 -9.58 14.60 26.45
CA PHE A 225 -10.92 14.21 26.90
C PHE A 225 -10.92 12.84 27.58
N ASP A 226 -9.96 11.98 27.22
CA ASP A 226 -9.80 10.66 27.80
C ASP A 226 -9.18 10.63 29.19
N LYS A 227 -8.67 11.74 29.74
CA LYS A 227 -8.22 11.82 31.14
C LYS A 227 -9.32 11.40 32.12
N LYS A 228 -10.56 11.81 31.87
CA LYS A 228 -11.74 11.40 32.67
C LYS A 228 -12.01 9.89 32.63
N ASN A 229 -11.46 9.18 31.65
CA ASN A 229 -11.63 7.74 31.48
C ASN A 229 -10.37 6.97 31.90
N GLU A 230 -9.42 7.59 32.60
CA GLU A 230 -8.15 6.94 32.98
C GLU A 230 -8.37 5.66 33.78
N GLU A 231 -9.28 5.68 34.75
CA GLU A 231 -9.63 4.51 35.55
C GLU A 231 -10.17 3.36 34.68
N ILE A 232 -11.10 3.68 33.77
CA ILE A 232 -11.67 2.72 32.80
C ILE A 232 -10.58 2.15 31.90
N ILE A 233 -9.65 2.98 31.46
CA ILE A 233 -8.54 2.57 30.59
C ILE A 233 -7.61 1.62 31.34
N SER A 234 -7.30 1.91 32.60
CA SER A 234 -6.49 1.07 33.47
C SER A 234 -7.14 -0.29 33.70
N GLN A 235 -8.41 -0.33 34.06
CA GLN A 235 -9.18 -1.57 34.23
C GLN A 235 -9.25 -2.37 32.92
N MET A 236 -9.48 -1.70 31.79
CA MET A 236 -9.50 -2.33 30.47
C MET A 236 -8.15 -3.00 30.13
N LYS A 237 -7.02 -2.32 30.40
CA LYS A 237 -5.67 -2.89 30.17
C LYS A 237 -5.42 -4.09 31.08
N LEU A 238 -5.85 -3.99 32.34
CA LEU A 238 -5.74 -5.04 33.34
C LEU A 238 -6.50 -6.31 32.87
N ILE A 239 -7.79 -6.17 32.54
CA ILE A 239 -8.62 -7.26 31.99
C ILE A 239 -7.98 -7.88 30.74
N PHE A 240 -7.40 -7.05 29.87
CA PHE A 240 -6.79 -7.50 28.62
C PHE A 240 -5.55 -8.39 28.85
N VAL A 241 -4.73 -8.04 29.85
CA VAL A 241 -3.54 -8.81 30.24
C VAL A 241 -3.93 -10.08 30.98
N GLU A 242 -4.85 -10.01 31.95
CA GLU A 242 -5.39 -11.19 32.67
C GLU A 242 -5.89 -12.27 31.71
N ASN A 243 -6.60 -11.85 30.67
CA ASN A 243 -7.18 -12.74 29.68
C ASN A 243 -6.23 -13.11 28.52
N LYS A 244 -4.92 -12.96 28.73
CA LYS A 244 -3.85 -13.32 27.78
C LYS A 244 -4.10 -12.75 26.39
N VAL A 245 -4.57 -11.50 26.30
CA VAL A 245 -4.77 -10.76 25.04
C VAL A 245 -5.89 -11.38 24.16
N ARG A 246 -6.70 -12.32 24.67
CA ARG A 246 -7.75 -13.00 23.87
C ARG A 246 -9.05 -12.21 23.77
N TYR A 247 -9.29 -11.31 24.73
CA TYR A 247 -10.56 -10.63 24.85
C TYR A 247 -10.65 -9.44 23.88
N GLY A 248 -11.62 -9.51 22.98
CA GLY A 248 -11.99 -8.38 22.12
C GLY A 248 -13.01 -7.46 22.77
N LYS A 249 -13.33 -6.35 22.09
CA LYS A 249 -14.25 -5.28 22.54
C LYS A 249 -15.57 -5.73 23.18
N ARG A 250 -16.16 -6.85 22.73
CA ARG A 250 -17.39 -7.40 23.31
C ARG A 250 -17.16 -8.02 24.69
N ARG A 251 -16.12 -8.84 24.82
CA ARG A 251 -15.77 -9.51 26.08
C ARG A 251 -15.24 -8.51 27.10
N ILE A 252 -14.39 -7.57 26.67
CA ILE A 252 -13.93 -6.47 27.53
C ILE A 252 -15.11 -5.64 28.04
N LYS A 253 -16.10 -5.32 27.20
CA LYS A 253 -17.30 -4.61 27.67
C LYS A 253 -18.05 -5.42 28.72
N ALA A 254 -18.22 -6.73 28.53
CA ALA A 254 -18.89 -7.59 29.50
C ALA A 254 -18.15 -7.59 30.84
N GLU A 255 -16.82 -7.76 30.83
CA GLU A 255 -16.01 -7.70 32.05
C GLU A 255 -16.02 -6.33 32.72
N LEU A 256 -15.99 -5.25 31.95
CA LEU A 256 -16.11 -3.90 32.51
C LEU A 256 -17.49 -3.69 33.16
N ASN A 257 -18.56 -4.20 32.55
CA ASN A 257 -19.90 -4.16 33.14
C ASN A 257 -19.99 -5.02 34.41
N ASN A 258 -19.27 -6.15 34.49
CA ASN A 258 -19.20 -6.99 35.68
C ASN A 258 -18.48 -6.29 36.85
N ARG A 259 -17.61 -5.33 36.55
CA ARG A 259 -16.92 -4.46 37.52
C ARG A 259 -17.63 -3.11 37.70
N ASP A 260 -18.94 -3.06 37.44
CA ASP A 260 -19.82 -1.88 37.56
C ASP A 260 -19.51 -0.68 36.64
N TYR A 261 -18.61 -0.80 35.67
CA TYR A 261 -18.38 0.25 34.68
C TYR A 261 -19.37 0.16 33.51
N LYS A 262 -20.47 0.92 33.59
CA LYS A 262 -21.50 1.00 32.52
C LYS A 262 -20.99 1.79 31.30
N ILE A 263 -20.36 1.10 30.36
CA ILE A 263 -19.75 1.72 29.16
C ILE A 263 -20.35 1.20 27.86
N GLY A 264 -20.62 2.12 26.92
CA GLY A 264 -21.08 1.77 25.58
C GLY A 264 -20.01 1.04 24.74
N LEU A 265 -20.42 0.06 23.92
CA LEU A 265 -19.51 -0.74 23.07
C LEU A 265 -18.65 0.13 22.13
N LYS A 266 -19.22 1.23 21.60
CA LYS A 266 -18.50 2.17 20.72
C LYS A 266 -17.36 2.87 21.46
N LYS A 267 -17.56 3.22 22.74
CA LYS A 267 -16.54 3.85 23.59
C LYS A 267 -15.41 2.87 23.91
N VAL A 268 -15.74 1.62 24.29
CA VAL A 268 -14.74 0.55 24.47
C VAL A 268 -13.93 0.35 23.20
N ARG A 269 -14.58 0.24 22.04
CA ARG A 269 -13.89 0.11 20.75
C ARG A 269 -12.91 1.25 20.48
N ARG A 270 -13.35 2.51 20.65
CA ARG A 270 -12.50 3.70 20.44
C ARG A 270 -11.28 3.68 21.36
N LEU A 271 -11.47 3.36 22.65
CA LEU A 271 -10.38 3.29 23.61
C LEU A 271 -9.40 2.15 23.28
N MET A 272 -9.90 0.96 22.93
CA MET A 272 -9.04 -0.15 22.49
C MET A 272 -8.23 0.20 21.24
N GLU A 273 -8.84 0.85 20.25
CA GLU A 273 -8.16 1.30 19.03
C GLU A 273 -7.08 2.35 19.36
N LYS A 274 -7.39 3.35 20.21
CA LYS A 274 -6.45 4.40 20.65
C LYS A 274 -5.21 3.82 21.35
N PHE A 275 -5.40 2.82 22.21
CA PHE A 275 -4.31 2.15 22.93
C PHE A 275 -3.76 0.91 22.22
N ASN A 276 -4.15 0.67 20.95
CA ASN A 276 -3.73 -0.47 20.13
C ASN A 276 -3.92 -1.84 20.82
N LEU A 277 -4.96 -1.98 21.63
CA LEU A 277 -5.34 -3.24 22.31
C LEU A 277 -6.09 -4.13 21.32
N LYS A 278 -5.37 -5.03 20.64
CA LYS A 278 -5.92 -5.93 19.63
C LYS A 278 -5.98 -7.36 20.13
N ALA A 279 -7.18 -7.92 20.17
CA ALA A 279 -7.38 -9.29 20.60
C ALA A 279 -6.74 -10.29 19.62
N ILE A 280 -6.06 -11.30 20.18
CA ILE A 280 -5.56 -12.44 19.41
C ILE A 280 -6.72 -13.38 19.13
N CYS A 281 -7.09 -13.47 17.85
CA CYS A 281 -8.07 -14.45 17.38
C CYS A 281 -7.34 -15.69 16.84
N PRO A 282 -7.70 -16.91 17.26
CA PRO A 282 -7.18 -18.11 16.63
C PRO A 282 -7.54 -18.14 15.15
N ARG A 283 -6.63 -18.64 14.32
CA ARG A 283 -6.92 -18.85 12.90
C ARG A 283 -8.05 -19.86 12.79
N LYS A 284 -9.05 -19.56 11.96
CA LYS A 284 -10.12 -20.50 11.64
C LYS A 284 -9.49 -21.77 11.06
N LYS A 285 -9.76 -22.93 11.66
CA LYS A 285 -9.32 -24.22 11.11
C LYS A 285 -9.90 -24.40 9.70
N TYR A 286 -9.08 -24.93 8.79
CA TYR A 286 -9.54 -25.27 7.45
C TYR A 286 -10.69 -26.29 7.55
N LYS A 287 -11.78 -26.04 6.84
CA LYS A 287 -12.87 -27.00 6.68
C LYS A 287 -12.73 -27.58 5.28
N SER A 288 -12.39 -28.87 5.18
CA SER A 288 -12.27 -29.59 3.90
C SER A 288 -13.62 -29.84 3.24
N TYR A 289 -14.71 -29.78 4.02
CA TYR A 289 -16.08 -29.93 3.54
C TYR A 289 -16.43 -28.77 2.58
N LYS A 290 -16.53 -29.10 1.29
CA LYS A 290 -16.88 -28.17 0.20
C LYS A 290 -18.37 -28.22 -0.18
N GLY A 291 -19.20 -28.93 0.59
CA GLY A 291 -20.60 -29.23 0.27
C GLY A 291 -20.86 -30.74 0.20
N THR A 292 -21.97 -31.15 -0.40
CA THR A 292 -22.32 -32.55 -0.65
C THR A 292 -21.42 -33.12 -1.76
N VAL A 293 -20.29 -33.71 -1.36
CA VAL A 293 -19.35 -34.35 -2.28
C VAL A 293 -19.47 -35.87 -2.12
N GLY A 294 -19.76 -36.60 -3.21
CA GLY A 294 -19.88 -38.06 -3.23
C GLY A 294 -21.31 -38.59 -3.24
N LYS A 295 -21.46 -39.92 -3.21
CA LYS A 295 -22.74 -40.61 -3.08
C LYS A 295 -23.17 -40.58 -1.62
N ILE A 296 -24.22 -39.81 -1.32
CA ILE A 296 -24.83 -39.78 0.01
C ILE A 296 -25.75 -40.99 0.10
N ALA A 297 -25.52 -41.86 1.08
CA ALA A 297 -26.44 -42.95 1.36
C ALA A 297 -27.75 -42.36 1.91
N ASP A 298 -28.87 -42.95 1.54
CA ASP A 298 -30.18 -42.49 2.00
C ASP A 298 -30.25 -42.54 3.53
N ASN A 299 -30.80 -41.50 4.13
CA ASN A 299 -31.01 -41.45 5.57
C ASN A 299 -32.21 -42.33 5.94
N ILE A 300 -31.98 -43.63 6.06
CA ILE A 300 -33.03 -44.63 6.33
C ILE A 300 -33.74 -44.33 7.66
N LEU A 301 -33.02 -43.80 8.66
CA LEU A 301 -33.58 -43.48 9.98
C LEU A 301 -34.41 -42.20 9.98
N ASN A 302 -34.07 -41.19 9.16
CA ASN A 302 -34.75 -39.89 9.12
C ASN A 302 -35.07 -39.30 10.50
N ARG A 303 -34.13 -39.41 11.45
CA ARG A 303 -34.26 -39.00 12.87
C ARG A 303 -35.37 -39.71 13.67
N ASN A 304 -35.90 -40.84 13.19
CA ASN A 304 -36.80 -41.69 13.95
C ASN A 304 -35.98 -42.70 14.79
N PHE A 305 -35.74 -42.37 16.05
CA PHE A 305 -34.99 -43.23 16.99
C PHE A 305 -35.87 -44.20 17.79
N VAL A 306 -37.20 -44.19 17.60
CA VAL A 306 -38.13 -45.05 18.35
C VAL A 306 -38.17 -46.45 17.73
N ALA A 307 -38.04 -47.50 18.55
CA ALA A 307 -38.13 -48.91 18.15
C ALA A 307 -39.16 -49.66 19.02
N THR A 308 -39.84 -50.66 18.46
CA THR A 308 -40.85 -51.46 19.18
C THR A 308 -40.25 -52.72 19.81
N GLN A 309 -39.12 -53.20 19.30
CA GLN A 309 -38.39 -54.35 19.82
C GLN A 309 -36.88 -54.09 19.80
N PRO A 310 -36.09 -54.78 20.64
CA PRO A 310 -34.63 -54.71 20.57
C PRO A 310 -34.12 -55.15 19.18
N ASN A 311 -32.91 -54.69 18.83
CA ASN A 311 -32.21 -55.00 17.58
C ASN A 311 -32.84 -54.53 16.26
N GLN A 312 -33.87 -53.68 16.29
CA GLN A 312 -34.48 -53.13 15.06
C GLN A 312 -33.72 -51.96 14.44
N LYS A 313 -33.01 -51.17 15.25
CA LYS A 313 -32.29 -49.96 14.81
C LYS A 313 -30.92 -49.92 15.48
N TRP A 314 -29.88 -49.90 14.66
CA TRP A 314 -28.48 -49.85 15.11
C TRP A 314 -27.86 -48.58 14.54
N THR A 315 -27.32 -47.74 15.42
CA THR A 315 -26.65 -46.50 15.04
C THR A 315 -25.30 -46.47 15.70
N THR A 316 -24.26 -46.18 14.93
CA THR A 316 -22.90 -46.04 15.41
C THR A 316 -22.38 -44.66 15.06
N ASP A 317 -21.71 -44.02 16.02
CA ASP A 317 -20.97 -42.79 15.74
C ASP A 317 -19.61 -43.17 15.15
N VAL A 318 -19.22 -42.49 14.06
CA VAL A 318 -17.89 -42.66 13.47
C VAL A 318 -16.93 -41.66 14.12
N THR A 319 -15.90 -42.19 14.79
CA THR A 319 -14.88 -41.40 15.47
C THR A 319 -13.60 -41.39 14.64
N GLU A 320 -13.20 -40.23 14.12
CA GLU A 320 -11.90 -40.06 13.47
C GLU A 320 -10.79 -39.90 14.52
N PHE A 321 -9.73 -40.71 14.43
CA PHE A 321 -8.52 -40.54 15.21
C PHE A 321 -7.29 -40.61 14.31
N SER A 322 -6.21 -39.97 14.75
CA SER A 322 -4.97 -39.86 13.98
C SER A 322 -3.85 -40.58 14.73
N GLY A 323 -3.16 -41.48 14.04
CA GLY A 323 -1.97 -42.18 14.55
C GLY A 323 -0.79 -42.09 13.57
N PRO A 324 0.34 -42.74 13.89
CA PRO A 324 1.51 -42.83 12.99
C PRO A 324 1.19 -43.46 11.63
N PHE A 325 0.15 -44.29 11.56
CA PHE A 325 -0.38 -44.91 10.35
C PHE A 325 -1.32 -43.99 9.54
N GLY A 326 -1.52 -42.74 9.97
CA GLY A 326 -2.43 -41.78 9.33
C GLY A 326 -3.79 -41.71 10.02
N LYS A 327 -4.82 -41.33 9.24
CA LYS A 327 -6.19 -41.17 9.74
C LYS A 327 -6.90 -42.52 9.74
N ALA A 328 -7.47 -42.89 10.88
CA ALA A 328 -8.37 -44.03 11.00
C ALA A 328 -9.74 -43.57 11.50
N TYR A 329 -10.75 -44.37 11.19
CA TYR A 329 -12.14 -44.15 11.59
C TYR A 329 -12.61 -45.38 12.36
N LEU A 330 -13.08 -45.18 13.57
CA LEU A 330 -13.66 -46.24 14.41
C LEU A 330 -15.19 -46.10 14.41
N SER A 331 -15.88 -47.17 14.06
CA SER A 331 -17.30 -47.37 14.34
C SER A 331 -17.39 -48.51 15.36
N PRO A 332 -17.82 -48.25 16.60
CA PRO A 332 -18.03 -49.28 17.61
C PRO A 332 -19.04 -50.34 17.19
#